data_AF-A0ABD5VVQ6-F1
#
_entry.id   AF-A0ABD5VVQ6-F1
#
_cell.length_a   1.000
_cell.length_b   1.000
_cell.length_c   1.000
_cell.angle_alpha   90.00
_cell.angle_beta   90.00
_cell.angle_gamma   90.00
#
_symmetry.space_group_name_H-M   'P 1'
#
loop_
_entity.id
_entity.type
_entity.pdbx_description
1 polymer ?
#
loop_
_entity_poly.entity_id
_entity_poly.type
_entity_poly.pdbx_seq_one_letter_code
_entity_poly.pdbx_strand_id
1 'polypeptide(L)'
;MRRSLVVVAAVVLLAGCSGIAFDGGSQDLPDNVGVVDNVSYDDSVTVTADDGFNESELDVLVDRAMARIEVIRGHAFERTVNIRHRTRTEYRSSSRERPAVDVRWENQIWEALFLVGQDRDVTAVMDQTRGETVQGYYTPNDGEIVVITDGDAADIRMETLVHELVHAFQDQQFGLAGGHQRRDPSTARRGVIEGEAEVVTERYYERCGSEWDCLDRGHLAVTPRTSTPASFVS
;
A
#
# COMPACT_ATOMS: atom_id res chain seq x y z
N MET A 1 -32.42 3.51 43.54
CA MET A 1 -31.06 2.93 43.44
C MET A 1 -31.06 1.49 42.90
N ARG A 2 -31.88 0.56 43.42
CA ARG A 2 -31.92 -0.84 42.93
C ARG A 2 -32.39 -1.05 41.48
N ARG A 3 -33.28 -0.20 40.95
CA ARG A 3 -33.76 -0.31 39.57
C ARG A 3 -32.77 0.20 38.52
N SER A 4 -31.96 1.20 38.87
CA SER A 4 -30.93 1.76 37.99
C SER A 4 -29.74 0.79 37.77
N LEU A 5 -29.42 -0.03 38.79
CA LEU A 5 -28.37 -1.06 38.70
C LEU A 5 -28.75 -2.21 37.75
N VAL A 6 -30.04 -2.55 37.63
CA VAL A 6 -30.51 -3.61 36.73
C VAL A 6 -30.42 -3.21 35.27
N VAL A 7 -30.66 -1.92 34.96
CA VAL A 7 -30.59 -1.40 33.59
C VAL A 7 -29.13 -1.31 33.09
N VAL A 8 -28.19 -0.90 33.95
CA VAL A 8 -26.77 -0.83 33.59
C VAL A 8 -26.17 -2.22 33.34
N ALA A 9 -26.56 -3.22 34.13
CA ALA A 9 -26.11 -4.60 33.91
C ALA A 9 -26.65 -5.21 32.59
N ALA A 10 -27.87 -4.85 32.17
CA ALA A 10 -28.44 -5.32 30.91
C ALA A 10 -27.77 -4.69 29.67
N VAL A 11 -27.32 -3.43 29.77
CA VAL A 11 -26.62 -2.74 28.66
C VAL A 11 -25.19 -3.26 28.48
N VAL A 12 -24.50 -3.63 29.57
CA VAL A 12 -23.15 -4.23 29.49
C VAL A 12 -23.18 -5.67 28.93
N LEU A 13 -24.28 -6.41 29.13
CA LEU A 13 -24.44 -7.76 28.56
C LEU A 13 -24.76 -7.74 27.05
N LEU A 14 -25.32 -6.65 26.52
CA LEU A 14 -25.60 -6.50 25.07
C LEU A 14 -24.42 -5.89 24.29
N ALA A 15 -23.40 -5.38 24.98
CA ALA A 15 -22.14 -4.93 24.37
C ALA A 15 -21.11 -6.08 24.21
N GLY A 16 -21.51 -7.33 24.49
CA GLY A 16 -20.67 -8.51 24.38
C GLY A 16 -20.57 -9.04 22.96
N CYS A 17 -19.42 -8.81 22.34
CA CYS A 17 -18.81 -9.64 21.29
C CYS A 17 -19.58 -9.78 19.97
N SER A 18 -19.50 -8.77 19.10
CA SER A 18 -19.31 -9.05 17.67
C SER A 18 -17.80 -9.17 17.39
N GLY A 19 -17.15 -10.12 18.07
CA GLY A 19 -15.94 -10.69 17.51
C GLY A 19 -16.38 -11.43 16.27
N ILE A 20 -16.06 -10.90 15.09
CA ILE A 20 -16.19 -11.68 13.87
C ILE A 20 -15.15 -12.79 14.02
N ALA A 21 -15.57 -13.93 14.58
CA ALA A 21 -14.83 -15.15 14.45
C ALA A 21 -14.95 -15.54 12.98
N PHE A 22 -13.95 -15.15 12.18
CA PHE A 22 -13.71 -15.82 10.91
C PHE A 22 -13.32 -17.25 11.29
N ASP A 23 -14.26 -18.16 11.08
CA ASP A 23 -14.03 -19.58 11.18
C ASP A 23 -12.84 -19.92 10.28
N GLY A 24 -11.70 -20.26 10.89
CA GLY A 24 -10.49 -20.73 10.22
C GLY A 24 -10.65 -22.16 9.70
N GLY A 25 -11.85 -22.52 9.26
CA GLY A 25 -12.05 -23.70 8.45
C GLY A 25 -11.30 -23.48 7.15
N SER A 26 -10.47 -24.45 6.78
CA SER A 26 -9.89 -24.55 5.43
C SER A 26 -11.04 -24.47 4.44
N GLN A 27 -11.32 -23.27 3.93
CA GLN A 27 -12.17 -23.14 2.75
C GLN A 27 -11.39 -23.82 1.65
N ASP A 28 -11.99 -24.85 1.04
CA ASP A 28 -11.46 -25.41 -0.19
C ASP A 28 -11.39 -24.24 -1.19
N LEU A 29 -10.17 -23.74 -1.40
CA LEU A 29 -9.92 -22.65 -2.33
C LEU A 29 -10.22 -23.17 -3.75
N PRO A 30 -10.74 -22.31 -4.65
CA PRO A 30 -10.87 -22.69 -6.05
C PRO A 30 -9.53 -23.17 -6.62
N ASP A 31 -9.55 -24.12 -7.56
CA ASP A 31 -8.35 -24.71 -8.17
C ASP A 31 -7.40 -23.68 -8.82
N ASN A 32 -7.90 -22.48 -9.12
CA ASN A 32 -7.15 -21.39 -9.73
C ASN A 32 -6.65 -20.33 -8.72
N VAL A 33 -6.72 -20.59 -7.42
CA VAL A 33 -6.30 -19.67 -6.36
C VAL A 33 -5.03 -20.17 -5.68
N GLY A 34 -4.09 -19.26 -5.43
CA GLY A 34 -2.90 -19.52 -4.64
C GLY A 34 -1.68 -19.94 -5.47
N VAL A 35 -1.76 -19.86 -6.80
CA VAL A 35 -0.63 -20.09 -7.72
C VAL A 35 -0.69 -19.06 -8.84
N VAL A 36 0.37 -18.27 -8.98
CA VAL A 36 0.53 -17.25 -10.03
C VAL A 36 1.85 -17.49 -10.73
N ASP A 37 1.85 -17.56 -12.07
CA ASP A 37 3.06 -17.80 -12.90
C ASP A 37 3.98 -18.93 -12.40
N ASN A 38 3.36 -20.03 -11.95
CA ASN A 38 4.04 -21.22 -11.40
C ASN A 38 4.76 -20.99 -10.06
N VAL A 39 4.39 -19.93 -9.33
CA VAL A 39 4.80 -19.63 -7.96
C VAL A 39 3.59 -19.80 -7.02
N SER A 40 3.71 -20.72 -6.06
CA SER A 40 2.69 -20.98 -5.03
C SER A 40 2.79 -20.00 -3.87
N TYR A 41 1.68 -19.75 -3.18
CA TYR A 41 1.61 -18.87 -2.01
C TYR A 41 2.55 -19.30 -0.85
N ASP A 42 2.85 -20.60 -0.74
CA ASP A 42 3.70 -21.22 0.28
C ASP A 42 5.13 -21.52 -0.21
N ASP A 43 5.48 -21.14 -1.44
CA ASP A 43 6.83 -21.35 -1.96
C ASP A 43 7.87 -20.57 -1.15
N SER A 44 8.95 -21.26 -0.80
CA SER A 44 10.15 -20.63 -0.25
C SER A 44 10.89 -19.88 -1.34
N VAL A 45 11.10 -18.59 -1.15
CA VAL A 45 11.85 -17.73 -2.09
C VAL A 45 13.08 -17.25 -1.35
N THR A 46 14.26 -17.56 -1.89
CA THR A 46 15.54 -17.13 -1.30
C THR A 46 15.95 -15.81 -1.94
N VAL A 47 15.57 -14.70 -1.31
CA VAL A 47 15.95 -13.34 -1.70
C VAL A 47 16.27 -12.50 -0.47
N THR A 48 17.23 -11.60 -0.59
CA THR A 48 17.61 -10.65 0.47
C THR A 48 17.35 -9.23 -0.01
N ALA A 49 16.82 -8.37 0.86
CA ALA A 49 16.51 -6.99 0.50
C ALA A 49 17.69 -6.02 0.70
N ASP A 50 18.87 -6.52 1.10
CA ASP A 50 19.99 -5.69 1.58
C ASP A 50 20.58 -4.76 0.51
N ASP A 51 20.53 -5.16 -0.77
CA ASP A 51 20.95 -4.38 -1.94
C ASP A 51 19.79 -3.91 -2.82
N GLY A 52 18.55 -4.00 -2.31
CA GLY A 52 17.32 -3.84 -3.09
C GLY A 52 17.03 -5.06 -3.95
N PHE A 53 15.91 -5.05 -4.70
CA PHE A 53 15.53 -6.18 -5.55
C PHE A 53 15.95 -5.94 -7.00
N ASN A 54 16.59 -6.95 -7.60
CA ASN A 54 16.71 -7.00 -9.06
C ASN A 54 15.38 -7.44 -9.72
N GLU A 55 15.28 -7.30 -11.04
CA GLU A 55 14.06 -7.58 -11.81
C GLU A 55 13.51 -9.00 -11.55
N SER A 56 14.36 -10.03 -11.65
CA SER A 56 13.92 -11.41 -11.45
C SER A 56 13.53 -11.75 -10.01
N GLU A 57 14.20 -11.14 -9.02
CA GLU A 57 13.84 -11.31 -7.61
C GLU A 57 12.51 -10.64 -7.32
N LEU A 58 12.30 -9.46 -7.89
CA LEU A 58 11.06 -8.71 -7.74
C LEU A 58 9.88 -9.44 -8.41
N ASP A 59 10.08 -10.01 -9.60
CA ASP A 59 9.03 -10.80 -10.30
C ASP A 59 8.56 -11.98 -9.44
N VAL A 60 9.50 -12.79 -8.93
CA VAL A 60 9.14 -13.93 -8.05
C VAL A 60 8.44 -13.46 -6.77
N LEU A 61 8.85 -12.31 -6.21
CA LEU A 61 8.18 -11.73 -5.04
C LEU A 61 6.78 -11.22 -5.36
N VAL A 62 6.57 -10.63 -6.53
CA VAL A 62 5.27 -10.19 -7.03
C VAL A 62 4.35 -11.38 -7.20
N ASP A 63 4.77 -12.42 -7.91
CA ASP A 63 3.95 -13.61 -8.15
C ASP A 63 3.55 -14.29 -6.84
N ARG A 64 4.50 -14.47 -5.92
CA ARG A 64 4.19 -15.03 -4.59
C ARG A 64 3.25 -14.13 -3.78
N ALA A 65 3.44 -12.81 -3.83
CA ALA A 65 2.58 -11.87 -3.13
C ALA A 65 1.16 -11.88 -3.72
N MET A 66 1.02 -11.97 -5.03
CA MET A 66 -0.24 -12.15 -5.72
C MET A 66 -0.93 -13.45 -5.27
N ALA A 67 -0.25 -14.60 -5.36
CA ALA A 67 -0.78 -15.89 -4.92
C ALA A 67 -1.28 -15.85 -3.46
N ARG A 68 -0.52 -15.21 -2.57
CA ARG A 68 -0.94 -15.00 -1.17
C ARG A 68 -2.18 -14.12 -1.08
N ILE A 69 -2.25 -13.00 -1.79
CA ILE A 69 -3.45 -12.15 -1.83
C ILE A 69 -4.67 -12.95 -2.31
N GLU A 70 -4.52 -13.81 -3.31
CA GLU A 70 -5.62 -14.69 -3.77
C GLU A 70 -6.13 -15.60 -2.67
N VAL A 71 -5.24 -16.18 -1.86
CA VAL A 71 -5.60 -17.00 -0.68
C VAL A 71 -6.37 -16.17 0.36
N ILE A 72 -5.93 -14.93 0.65
CA ILE A 72 -6.62 -14.06 1.62
C ILE A 72 -8.02 -13.69 1.13
N ARG A 73 -8.15 -13.49 -0.18
CA ARG A 73 -9.38 -13.02 -0.84
C ARG A 73 -10.32 -14.16 -1.24
N GLY A 74 -9.81 -15.39 -1.36
CA GLY A 74 -10.54 -16.53 -1.92
C GLY A 74 -10.82 -16.41 -3.42
N HIS A 75 -10.08 -15.56 -4.13
CA HIS A 75 -10.34 -15.21 -5.53
C HIS A 75 -9.02 -14.92 -6.26
N ALA A 76 -8.92 -15.39 -7.50
CA ALA A 76 -7.72 -15.22 -8.32
C ALA A 76 -7.65 -13.84 -8.97
N PHE A 77 -6.43 -13.37 -9.26
CA PHE A 77 -6.24 -12.28 -10.21
C PHE A 77 -6.74 -12.70 -11.60
N GLU A 78 -7.25 -11.75 -12.38
CA GLU A 78 -7.63 -11.98 -13.77
C GLU A 78 -6.41 -12.03 -14.70
N ARG A 79 -5.34 -11.33 -14.31
CA ARG A 79 -4.07 -11.24 -15.03
C ARG A 79 -2.93 -10.87 -14.10
N THR A 80 -1.71 -11.20 -14.49
CA THR A 80 -0.49 -10.78 -13.80
C THR A 80 -0.32 -9.26 -13.83
N VAL A 81 0.40 -8.73 -12.84
CA VAL A 81 0.57 -7.28 -12.65
C VAL A 81 1.99 -6.89 -13.04
N ASN A 82 2.11 -6.03 -14.05
CA ASN A 82 3.41 -5.56 -14.51
C ASN A 82 4.03 -4.56 -13.52
N ILE A 83 5.33 -4.68 -13.29
CA ILE A 83 6.13 -3.69 -12.58
C ILE A 83 6.84 -2.78 -13.57
N ARG A 84 6.66 -1.48 -13.40
CA ARG A 84 7.37 -0.47 -14.18
C ARG A 84 8.33 0.31 -13.29
N HIS A 85 9.60 0.26 -13.62
CA HIS A 85 10.63 1.03 -12.94
C HIS A 85 10.65 2.48 -13.45
N ARG A 86 10.76 3.42 -12.52
CA ARG A 86 10.93 4.85 -12.83
C ARG A 86 11.95 5.47 -11.89
N THR A 87 12.89 6.23 -12.42
CA THR A 87 13.87 6.89 -11.56
C THR A 87 13.20 7.98 -10.73
N ARG A 88 13.76 8.25 -9.54
CA ARG A 88 13.33 9.37 -8.69
C ARG A 88 13.27 10.71 -9.44
N THR A 89 14.24 10.96 -10.32
CA THR A 89 14.31 12.18 -11.13
C THR A 89 13.16 12.29 -12.12
N GLU A 90 12.81 11.19 -12.79
CA GLU A 90 11.67 11.15 -13.70
C GLU A 90 10.33 11.32 -12.98
N TYR A 91 10.17 10.70 -11.79
CA TYR A 91 8.97 10.85 -10.97
C TYR A 91 8.74 12.29 -10.51
N ARG A 92 9.80 12.97 -10.04
CA ARG A 92 9.75 14.38 -9.63
C ARG A 92 9.43 15.31 -10.80
N SER A 93 9.92 14.98 -11.99
CA SER A 93 9.69 15.79 -13.19
C SER A 93 8.23 15.69 -13.65
N SER A 94 7.64 14.49 -13.66
CA SER A 94 6.23 14.30 -14.06
C SER A 94 5.22 14.78 -13.02
N SER A 95 5.56 14.73 -11.72
CA SER A 95 4.62 15.16 -10.67
C SER A 95 4.29 16.66 -10.77
N ARG A 96 5.25 17.47 -11.25
CA ARG A 96 5.08 18.92 -11.47
C ARG A 96 4.12 19.27 -12.62
N GLU A 97 3.73 18.29 -13.43
CA GLU A 97 2.85 18.47 -14.60
C GLU A 97 1.39 18.07 -14.31
N ARG A 98 1.07 17.59 -13.10
CA ARG A 98 -0.29 17.20 -12.72
C ARG A 98 -1.20 18.43 -12.62
N PRO A 99 -2.44 18.39 -13.14
CA PRO A 99 -3.38 19.49 -13.00
C PRO A 99 -3.58 19.81 -11.51
N ALA A 100 -3.55 21.10 -11.19
CA ALA A 100 -3.85 21.58 -9.86
C ALA A 100 -5.20 21.00 -9.41
N VAL A 101 -5.23 20.38 -8.23
CA VAL A 101 -6.43 20.25 -7.39
C VAL A 101 -7.02 21.68 -7.22
N ASP A 102 -8.19 21.89 -6.64
CA ASP A 102 -8.54 23.26 -6.21
C ASP A 102 -7.58 23.70 -5.09
N VAL A 103 -6.39 24.16 -5.49
CA VAL A 103 -5.24 24.51 -4.67
C VAL A 103 -5.62 25.61 -3.70
N ARG A 104 -6.57 26.46 -4.07
CA ARG A 104 -7.07 27.54 -3.19
C ARG A 104 -7.85 26.96 -2.00
N TRP A 105 -8.73 26.00 -2.25
CA TRP A 105 -9.47 25.33 -1.19
C TRP A 105 -8.55 24.50 -0.29
N GLU A 106 -7.63 23.73 -0.87
CA GLU A 106 -6.67 22.95 -0.08
C GLU A 106 -5.77 23.88 0.75
N ASN A 107 -5.16 24.92 0.16
CA ASN A 107 -4.37 25.91 0.91
C ASN A 107 -5.18 26.51 2.06
N GLN A 108 -6.45 26.88 1.84
CA GLN A 108 -7.29 27.44 2.90
C GLN A 108 -7.46 26.50 4.10
N ILE A 109 -7.67 25.20 3.86
CA ILE A 109 -7.77 24.21 4.95
C ILE A 109 -6.42 24.07 5.68
N TRP A 110 -5.33 23.84 4.95
CA TRP A 110 -4.04 23.52 5.53
C TRP A 110 -3.37 24.72 6.23
N GLU A 111 -3.61 25.93 5.74
CA GLU A 111 -3.24 27.18 6.41
C GLU A 111 -4.07 27.42 7.68
N ALA A 112 -5.39 27.18 7.64
CA ALA A 112 -6.26 27.35 8.80
C ALA A 112 -5.95 26.35 9.93
N LEU A 113 -5.44 25.16 9.59
CA LEU A 113 -4.93 24.18 10.53
C LEU A 113 -3.50 24.49 11.02
N PHE A 114 -2.87 25.56 10.51
CA PHE A 114 -1.49 25.97 10.79
C PHE A 114 -0.42 24.90 10.48
N LEU A 115 -0.73 23.97 9.57
CA LEU A 115 0.18 22.89 9.15
C LEU A 115 1.07 23.33 7.97
N VAL A 116 0.56 24.21 7.11
CA VAL A 116 1.32 24.86 6.03
C VAL A 116 1.25 26.37 6.22
N GLY A 117 2.39 27.05 6.01
CA GLY A 117 2.46 28.50 6.15
C GLY A 117 1.77 29.21 4.99
N GLN A 118 1.18 30.38 5.22
CA GLN A 118 0.50 31.19 4.20
C GLN A 118 1.41 31.64 3.05
N ASP A 119 2.72 31.51 3.23
CA ASP A 119 3.78 31.79 2.25
C ASP A 119 4.14 30.58 1.37
N ARG A 120 3.52 29.42 1.60
CA ARG A 120 3.85 28.15 0.93
C ARG A 120 2.62 27.56 0.25
N ASP A 121 2.83 26.98 -0.93
CA ASP A 121 1.80 26.24 -1.65
C ASP A 121 1.72 24.79 -1.14
N VAL A 122 0.55 24.36 -0.66
CA VAL A 122 0.37 23.00 -0.12
C VAL A 122 0.63 21.92 -1.16
N THR A 123 0.32 22.15 -2.44
CA THR A 123 0.59 21.15 -3.48
C THR A 123 2.08 21.01 -3.70
N ALA A 124 2.83 22.10 -3.73
CA ALA A 124 4.29 22.06 -3.79
C ALA A 124 4.92 21.37 -2.57
N VAL A 125 4.42 21.63 -1.36
CA VAL A 125 4.88 20.98 -0.13
C VAL A 125 4.59 19.48 -0.17
N MET A 126 3.36 19.09 -0.52
CA MET A 126 2.96 17.68 -0.60
C MET A 126 3.69 16.93 -1.72
N ASP A 127 3.90 17.55 -2.87
CA ASP A 127 4.65 16.96 -3.99
C ASP A 127 6.13 16.79 -3.67
N GLN A 128 6.72 17.73 -2.93
CA GLN A 128 8.08 17.57 -2.41
C GLN A 128 8.16 16.38 -1.46
N THR A 129 7.26 16.30 -0.47
CA THR A 129 7.24 15.17 0.48
C THR A 129 7.02 13.84 -0.25
N ARG A 130 6.03 13.74 -1.14
CA ARG A 130 5.78 12.52 -1.94
C ARG A 130 6.98 12.17 -2.83
N GLY A 131 7.59 13.18 -3.44
CA GLY A 131 8.81 13.05 -4.24
C GLY A 131 10.03 12.54 -3.45
N GLU A 132 9.95 12.50 -2.12
CA GLU A 132 10.98 11.95 -1.23
C GLU A 132 10.57 10.61 -0.61
N THR A 133 9.28 10.39 -0.33
CA THR A 133 8.83 9.24 0.48
C THR A 133 8.14 8.11 -0.29
N VAL A 134 7.57 8.37 -1.48
CA VAL A 134 6.86 7.33 -2.24
C VAL A 134 7.86 6.30 -2.76
N GLN A 135 7.59 5.01 -2.56
CA GLN A 135 8.42 3.92 -3.09
C GLN A 135 7.79 3.25 -4.30
N GLY A 136 6.46 3.22 -4.37
CA GLY A 136 5.71 2.78 -5.52
C GLY A 136 4.26 3.20 -5.44
N TYR A 137 3.52 3.00 -6.53
CA TYR A 137 2.08 3.23 -6.60
C TYR A 137 1.47 2.46 -7.78
N TYR A 138 0.24 1.99 -7.62
CA TYR A 138 -0.56 1.40 -8.69
C TYR A 138 -1.22 2.49 -9.56
N THR A 139 -1.24 2.29 -10.88
CA THR A 139 -1.96 3.14 -11.83
C THR A 139 -3.12 2.38 -12.49
N PRO A 140 -4.38 2.63 -12.11
CA PRO A 140 -5.54 1.97 -12.72
C PRO A 140 -5.68 2.19 -14.23
N ASN A 141 -5.19 3.31 -14.76
CA ASN A 141 -5.33 3.62 -16.19
C ASN A 141 -4.43 2.72 -17.05
N ASP A 142 -3.26 2.35 -16.54
CA ASP A 142 -2.27 1.56 -17.26
C ASP A 142 -2.25 0.09 -16.79
N GLY A 143 -2.80 -0.19 -15.61
CA GLY A 143 -2.87 -1.52 -15.02
C GLY A 143 -1.52 -2.04 -14.55
N GLU A 144 -0.60 -1.15 -14.15
CA GLU A 144 0.77 -1.47 -13.73
C GLU A 144 1.07 -0.86 -12.35
N ILE A 145 2.04 -1.46 -11.63
CA ILE A 145 2.62 -0.85 -10.43
C ILE A 145 3.90 -0.12 -10.86
N VAL A 146 3.97 1.17 -10.57
CA VAL A 146 5.20 1.95 -10.75
C VAL A 146 6.04 1.85 -9.50
N VAL A 147 7.27 1.36 -9.62
CA VAL A 147 8.25 1.31 -8.53
C VAL A 147 9.32 2.38 -8.79
N ILE A 148 9.58 3.19 -7.77
CA ILE A 148 10.57 4.26 -7.85
C ILE A 148 11.93 3.70 -7.46
N THR A 149 12.88 3.75 -8.39
CA THR A 149 14.24 3.24 -8.18
C THR A 149 15.25 4.36 -7.96
N ASP A 150 16.30 4.02 -7.22
CA ASP A 150 17.51 4.83 -7.04
C ASP A 150 18.70 4.04 -7.62
N GLY A 151 18.76 3.93 -8.95
CA GLY A 151 19.72 3.09 -9.68
C GLY A 151 19.04 1.89 -10.36
N ASP A 152 19.75 0.77 -10.44
CA ASP A 152 19.28 -0.47 -11.09
C ASP A 152 18.44 -1.38 -10.16
N ALA A 153 18.49 -1.14 -8.84
CA ALA A 153 17.74 -1.91 -7.85
C ALA A 153 16.47 -1.19 -7.39
N ALA A 154 15.41 -1.96 -7.15
CA ALA A 154 14.17 -1.47 -6.57
C ALA A 154 14.24 -1.44 -5.04
N ASP A 155 14.12 -0.24 -4.45
CA ASP A 155 14.00 -0.04 -3.00
C ASP A 155 12.53 0.15 -2.61
N ILE A 156 11.76 -0.94 -2.74
CA ILE A 156 10.36 -1.00 -2.34
C ILE A 156 10.19 -1.95 -1.16
N ARG A 157 9.57 -1.45 -0.09
CA ARG A 157 9.14 -2.29 1.03
C ARG A 157 8.08 -3.27 0.57
N MET A 158 8.19 -4.52 0.99
CA MET A 158 7.18 -5.54 0.70
C MET A 158 5.77 -5.13 1.15
N GLU A 159 5.65 -4.35 2.24
CA GLU A 159 4.36 -3.86 2.71
C GLU A 159 3.71 -2.92 1.71
N THR A 160 4.50 -2.00 1.14
CA THR A 160 4.05 -1.13 0.05
C THR A 160 3.68 -1.97 -1.18
N LEU A 161 4.51 -2.92 -1.58
CA LEU A 161 4.24 -3.77 -2.74
C LEU A 161 2.93 -4.56 -2.59
N VAL A 162 2.72 -5.19 -1.43
CA VAL A 162 1.48 -5.93 -1.13
C VAL A 162 0.28 -4.99 -1.19
N HIS A 163 0.36 -3.80 -0.59
CA HIS A 163 -0.72 -2.80 -0.63
C HIS A 163 -1.08 -2.41 -2.06
N GLU A 164 -0.09 -2.11 -2.90
CA GLU A 164 -0.31 -1.75 -4.31
C GLU A 164 -0.84 -2.93 -5.14
N LEU A 165 -0.42 -4.17 -4.84
CA LEU A 165 -0.99 -5.37 -5.47
C LEU A 165 -2.45 -5.59 -5.10
N VAL A 166 -2.89 -5.20 -3.90
CA VAL A 166 -4.32 -5.21 -3.55
C VAL A 166 -5.09 -4.17 -4.37
N HIS A 167 -4.53 -3.00 -4.65
CA HIS A 167 -5.15 -2.06 -5.59
C HIS A 167 -5.24 -2.62 -7.00
N ALA A 168 -4.22 -3.33 -7.47
CA ALA A 168 -4.27 -4.04 -8.75
C ALA A 168 -5.37 -5.11 -8.76
N PHE A 169 -5.49 -5.88 -7.68
CA PHE A 169 -6.57 -6.87 -7.51
C PHE A 169 -7.94 -6.18 -7.59
N GLN A 170 -8.15 -5.11 -6.84
CA GLN A 170 -9.40 -4.33 -6.83
C GLN A 170 -9.75 -3.77 -8.21
N ASP A 171 -8.77 -3.28 -8.97
CA ASP A 171 -8.99 -2.78 -10.33
C ASP A 171 -9.43 -3.87 -11.29
N GLN A 172 -8.81 -5.04 -11.23
CA GLN A 172 -9.22 -6.18 -12.05
C GLN A 172 -10.65 -6.62 -11.72
N GLN A 173 -11.02 -6.70 -10.44
CA GLN A 173 -12.35 -7.17 -10.04
C GLN A 173 -13.47 -6.14 -10.23
N PHE A 174 -13.18 -4.84 -10.07
CA PHE A 174 -14.22 -3.82 -9.93
C PHE A 174 -14.07 -2.62 -10.88
N GLY A 175 -12.93 -2.47 -11.55
CA GLY A 175 -12.60 -1.28 -12.33
C GLY A 175 -12.39 -0.06 -11.43
N LEU A 176 -11.13 0.28 -11.17
CA LEU A 176 -10.77 1.51 -10.47
C LEU A 176 -10.58 2.70 -11.40
N ALA A 177 -10.33 2.45 -12.70
CA ALA A 177 -10.21 3.47 -13.73
C ALA A 177 -11.50 4.30 -13.88
N GLY A 178 -11.37 5.62 -13.69
CA GLY A 178 -12.44 6.60 -13.87
C GLY A 178 -13.19 7.04 -12.60
N GLY A 179 -13.93 8.16 -12.74
CA GLY A 179 -14.86 8.76 -11.74
C GLY A 179 -14.22 9.76 -10.76
N HIS A 180 -14.78 10.92 -10.38
CA HIS A 180 -16.14 11.48 -10.49
C HIS A 180 -16.17 13.00 -10.26
N GLN A 181 -17.33 13.61 -10.55
CA GLN A 181 -17.63 15.05 -10.57
C GLN A 181 -17.94 15.70 -9.20
N ARG A 182 -17.90 14.97 -8.06
CA ARG A 182 -18.24 15.51 -6.71
C ARG A 182 -17.43 14.88 -5.56
N ARG A 183 -17.18 15.65 -4.50
CA ARG A 183 -16.28 15.34 -3.36
C ARG A 183 -16.78 14.17 -2.48
N ASP A 184 -18.00 14.23 -1.93
CA ASP A 184 -18.45 13.21 -0.96
C ASP A 184 -18.47 11.77 -1.52
N PRO A 185 -19.01 11.50 -2.73
CA PRO A 185 -18.96 10.14 -3.29
C PRO A 185 -17.52 9.66 -3.57
N SER A 186 -16.63 10.58 -3.97
CA SER A 186 -15.21 10.26 -4.18
C SER A 186 -14.54 9.86 -2.87
N THR A 187 -14.78 10.61 -1.79
CA THR A 187 -14.24 10.29 -0.46
C THR A 187 -14.78 8.96 0.07
N ALA A 188 -16.08 8.70 -0.05
CA ALA A 188 -16.68 7.45 0.39
C ALA A 188 -16.11 6.24 -0.36
N ARG A 189 -15.98 6.33 -1.70
CA ARG A 189 -15.38 5.27 -2.52
C ARG A 189 -13.93 5.01 -2.14
N ARG A 190 -13.11 6.06 -1.99
CA ARG A 190 -11.72 5.93 -1.56
C ARG A 190 -11.59 5.26 -0.20
N GLY A 191 -12.45 5.61 0.76
CA GLY A 191 -12.42 5.01 2.10
C GLY A 191 -12.55 3.48 2.08
N VAL A 192 -13.39 2.94 1.19
CA VAL A 192 -13.54 1.48 1.03
C VAL A 192 -12.32 0.85 0.34
N ILE A 193 -11.85 1.47 -0.76
CA ILE A 193 -10.70 0.98 -1.54
C ILE A 193 -9.43 0.89 -0.67
N GLU A 194 -9.07 2.00 -0.03
CA GLU A 194 -7.86 2.08 0.81
C GLU A 194 -8.00 1.23 2.07
N GLY A 195 -9.19 1.20 2.67
CA GLY A 195 -9.44 0.43 3.89
C GLY A 195 -9.33 -1.07 3.67
N GLU A 196 -9.80 -1.58 2.53
CA GLU A 196 -9.60 -2.99 2.18
C GLU A 196 -8.13 -3.31 1.90
N ALA A 197 -7.42 -2.44 1.19
CA ALA A 197 -5.99 -2.61 0.93
C ALA A 197 -5.18 -2.72 2.23
N GLU A 198 -5.48 -1.88 3.22
CA GLU A 198 -4.88 -1.95 4.55
C GLU A 198 -5.20 -3.28 5.26
N VAL A 199 -6.47 -3.68 5.31
CA VAL A 199 -6.89 -4.92 6.00
C VAL A 199 -6.30 -6.17 5.35
N VAL A 200 -6.23 -6.22 4.02
CA VAL A 200 -5.61 -7.37 3.31
C VAL A 200 -4.10 -7.40 3.56
N THR A 201 -3.44 -6.25 3.57
CA THR A 201 -2.01 -6.14 3.89
C THR A 201 -1.73 -6.58 5.33
N GLU A 202 -2.56 -6.18 6.30
CA GLU A 202 -2.45 -6.64 7.68
C GLU A 202 -2.59 -8.17 7.76
N ARG A 203 -3.65 -8.73 7.17
CA ARG A 203 -3.90 -10.18 7.10
C ARG A 203 -2.80 -10.96 6.39
N TYR A 204 -2.12 -10.34 5.42
CA TYR A 204 -0.98 -10.95 4.76
C TYR A 204 0.13 -11.19 5.78
N TYR A 205 0.45 -10.16 6.55
CA TYR A 205 1.53 -10.24 7.50
C TYR A 205 1.19 -10.92 8.81
N GLU A 206 -0.08 -11.01 9.20
CA GLU A 206 -0.53 -11.84 10.32
C GLU A 206 -0.20 -13.33 10.12
N ARG A 207 -0.12 -13.77 8.85
CA ARG A 207 0.25 -15.15 8.48
C ARG A 207 1.77 -15.37 8.39
N CYS A 208 2.56 -14.30 8.41
CA CYS A 208 4.02 -14.40 8.38
C CYS A 208 4.56 -15.00 9.68
N GLY A 209 5.50 -15.94 9.57
CA GLY A 209 6.14 -16.62 10.70
C GLY A 209 5.35 -17.80 11.29
N SER A 210 4.04 -17.89 11.05
CA SER A 210 3.22 -19.04 11.42
C SER A 210 2.86 -19.93 10.23
N GLU A 211 2.45 -19.32 9.12
CA GLU A 211 2.00 -20.02 7.91
C GLU A 211 2.94 -19.73 6.73
N TRP A 212 3.46 -18.50 6.63
CA TRP A 212 4.25 -18.04 5.50
C TRP A 212 5.64 -17.59 5.89
N ASP A 213 6.61 -17.92 5.04
CA ASP A 213 7.95 -17.34 5.09
C ASP A 213 7.93 -15.96 4.40
N CYS A 214 8.22 -14.91 5.14
CA CYS A 214 8.08 -13.53 4.68
C CYS A 214 9.37 -12.75 4.91
N LEU A 215 9.63 -11.82 4.00
CA LEU A 215 10.63 -10.79 4.22
C LEU A 215 10.14 -9.84 5.33
N ASP A 216 11.07 -9.41 6.18
CA ASP A 216 10.76 -8.51 7.28
C ASP A 216 10.03 -7.26 6.79
N ARG A 217 9.00 -6.84 7.55
CA ARG A 217 8.26 -5.60 7.25
C ARG A 217 9.18 -4.37 7.19
N GLY A 218 10.38 -4.39 7.74
CA GLY A 218 11.11 -3.19 8.17
C GLY A 218 12.40 -2.84 7.43
N HIS A 219 12.78 -3.50 6.34
CA HIS A 219 14.11 -3.24 5.77
C HIS A 219 14.18 -1.84 5.13
N LEU A 220 14.84 -0.91 5.82
CA LEU A 220 15.48 0.26 5.25
C LEU A 220 16.98 0.01 5.41
N ALA A 221 17.68 -0.37 4.34
CA ALA A 221 19.12 -0.10 4.27
C ALA A 221 19.30 1.40 4.09
N VAL A 222 19.09 2.19 5.15
CA VAL A 222 19.67 3.53 5.21
C VAL A 222 21.18 3.32 5.28
N THR A 223 21.83 3.31 4.12
CA THR A 223 23.28 3.46 4.07
C THR A 223 23.59 4.80 4.74
N PRO A 224 24.36 4.86 5.84
CA PRO A 224 24.74 6.12 6.44
C PRO A 224 25.54 6.88 5.39
N ARG A 225 24.96 7.97 4.87
CA ARG A 225 25.67 8.91 4.00
C ARG A 225 26.85 9.40 4.83
N THR A 226 28.06 8.95 4.49
CA THR A 226 29.27 9.46 5.09
C THR A 226 29.31 10.95 4.77
N SER A 227 29.00 11.75 5.79
CA SER A 227 29.16 13.20 5.71
C SER A 227 30.65 13.46 5.62
N THR A 228 31.16 13.64 4.40
CA THR A 228 32.45 14.30 4.19
C THR A 228 32.33 15.68 4.84
N PRO A 229 33.16 16.03 5.84
CA PRO A 229 33.14 17.37 6.38
C PRO A 229 33.58 18.31 5.27
N ALA A 230 32.74 19.30 4.96
CA ALA A 230 33.10 20.40 4.08
C ALA A 230 34.25 21.16 4.76
N SER A 231 35.47 20.98 4.24
CA SER A 231 36.61 21.83 4.56
C SER A 231 36.29 23.25 4.10
N PHE A 232 35.95 24.13 5.04
CA PHE A 232 36.00 25.57 4.83
C PHE A 232 37.46 25.98 4.65
N VAL A 233 37.83 26.35 3.43
CA VAL A 233 39.04 27.14 3.17
C VAL A 233 38.67 28.60 3.35
N SER A 234 39.30 29.27 4.31
CA SER A 234 39.43 30.73 4.36
C SER A 234 40.71 31.14 3.65
#